data_AF-I0HAS5-F1
#
_entry.id   AF-I0HAS5-F1
#
_cell.length_a   1.000
_cell.length_b   1.000
_cell.length_c   1.000
_cell.angle_alpha   90.00
_cell.angle_beta   90.00
_cell.angle_gamma   90.00
#
_symmetry.space_group_name_H-M   'P 1'
#
loop_
_entity.id
_entity.type
_entity.pdbx_description
1 polymer ?
#
loop_
_entity_poly.entity_id
_entity_poly.type
_entity_poly.pdbx_seq_one_letter_code
_entity_poly.pdbx_strand_id
1 'polypeptide(L)'
;MIDQSEFDDVMLTLGHPWGDVDILLSEWAVRGPYGGRPFVSVTAAKRVSTGERLALDEIPPEYLNTPTTRQMQREGELPTPWGPPPDELPRPALDSLPPDMREEFLRLRYGDDGSAR
;
A
#
# COMPACT_ATOMS: atom_id res chain seq x y z
N MET A 1 -16.19 -1.39 -6.82
CA MET A 1 -15.45 -0.40 -6.02
C MET A 1 -16.31 -0.04 -4.83
N ILE A 2 -15.71 -0.10 -3.64
CA ILE A 2 -16.34 0.10 -2.33
C ILE A 2 -16.63 1.58 -2.11
N ASP A 3 -17.80 1.88 -1.56
CA ASP A 3 -18.19 3.25 -1.23
C ASP A 3 -17.84 3.64 0.23
N GLN A 4 -17.83 4.95 0.53
CA GLN A 4 -17.44 5.46 1.85
C GLN A 4 -18.32 4.94 3.00
N SER A 5 -19.60 4.62 2.75
CA SER A 5 -20.50 4.09 3.78
C SER A 5 -20.15 2.66 4.20
N GLU A 6 -19.36 1.95 3.38
CA GLU A 6 -18.89 0.60 3.65
C GLU A 6 -17.53 0.55 4.35
N PHE A 7 -16.84 1.68 4.52
CA PHE A 7 -15.44 1.71 5.01
C PHE A 7 -15.26 1.10 6.40
N ASP A 8 -16.27 1.18 7.26
CA ASP A 8 -16.23 0.60 8.60
C ASP A 8 -16.40 -0.94 8.61
N ASP A 9 -16.84 -1.53 7.49
CA ASP A 9 -16.96 -2.98 7.32
C ASP A 9 -15.78 -3.59 6.57
N VAL A 10 -14.79 -2.79 6.16
CA VAL A 10 -13.65 -3.28 5.37
C VAL A 10 -12.39 -3.28 6.23
N MET A 11 -11.81 -4.45 6.44
CA MET A 11 -10.50 -4.63 7.05
C MET A 11 -9.45 -4.78 5.94
N LEU A 12 -8.41 -3.95 5.99
CA LEU A 12 -7.22 -4.03 5.15
C LEU A 12 -6.11 -4.75 5.91
N THR A 13 -5.33 -5.53 5.19
CA THR A 13 -4.02 -6.00 5.65
C THR A 13 -2.95 -5.17 4.94
N LEU A 14 -2.11 -4.52 5.73
CA LEU A 14 -0.99 -3.72 5.26
C LEU A 14 0.29 -4.55 5.32
N GLY A 15 0.90 -4.78 4.16
CA GLY A 15 2.23 -5.37 4.07
C GLY A 15 3.27 -4.36 4.54
N HIS A 16 4.15 -4.80 5.45
CA HIS A 16 5.25 -3.98 5.94
C HIS A 16 6.48 -4.84 6.26
N PRO A 17 7.72 -4.33 6.10
CA PRO A 17 8.93 -5.16 6.19
C PRO A 17 9.13 -5.90 7.52
N TRP A 18 8.52 -5.41 8.61
CA TRP A 18 8.64 -6.02 9.94
C TRP A 18 7.39 -6.82 10.36
N GLY A 19 6.43 -7.02 9.46
CA GLY A 19 5.22 -7.79 9.69
C GLY A 19 3.97 -7.04 9.25
N ASP A 20 2.94 -7.82 8.93
CA ASP A 20 1.66 -7.31 8.44
C ASP A 20 0.82 -6.72 9.56
N VAL A 21 -0.01 -5.73 9.22
CA VAL A 21 -0.92 -5.05 10.15
C VAL A 21 -2.32 -5.01 9.58
N ASP A 22 -3.30 -5.46 10.37
CA ASP A 22 -4.72 -5.31 10.04
C ASP A 22 -5.25 -3.96 10.55
N ILE A 23 -5.97 -3.22 9.70
CA ILE A 23 -6.57 -1.91 10.00
C ILE A 23 -7.88 -1.72 9.24
N LEU A 24 -8.86 -1.02 9.83
CA LEU A 24 -10.10 -0.67 9.12
C LEU A 24 -9.80 0.33 8.00
N LEU A 25 -10.52 0.22 6.88
CA LEU A 25 -10.41 1.16 5.76
C LEU A 25 -10.78 2.58 6.20
N SER A 26 -11.77 2.75 7.08
CA SER A 26 -12.12 4.06 7.65
C SER A 26 -10.98 4.68 8.46
N GLU A 27 -10.31 3.89 9.29
CA GLU A 27 -9.15 4.35 10.07
C GLU A 27 -7.96 4.66 9.14
N TRP A 28 -7.71 3.80 8.16
CA TRP A 28 -6.65 3.97 7.18
C TRP A 28 -6.86 5.21 6.31
N ALA A 29 -8.09 5.48 5.87
CA ALA A 29 -8.43 6.67 5.09
C ALA A 29 -8.10 7.96 5.85
N VAL A 30 -8.22 7.97 7.19
CA VAL A 30 -7.89 9.12 8.04
C VAL A 30 -6.39 9.20 8.35
N ARG A 31 -5.76 8.09 8.72
CA ARG A 31 -4.39 8.09 9.25
C ARG A 31 -3.32 7.97 8.16
N GLY A 32 -3.59 7.15 7.16
CA GLY A 32 -2.66 6.79 6.11
C GLY A 32 -1.36 6.18 6.60
N PRO A 33 -0.36 6.07 5.69
CA PRO A 33 0.99 5.64 6.02
C PRO A 33 1.71 6.78 6.76
N TYR A 34 1.47 6.91 8.07
CA TYR A 34 2.11 7.89 8.96
C TYR A 34 3.52 8.29 8.52
N GLY A 35 3.71 9.55 8.12
CA GLY A 35 5.03 10.19 8.02
C GLY A 35 5.97 9.59 6.98
N GLY A 36 5.46 9.17 5.82
CA GLY A 36 6.29 8.83 4.67
C GLY A 36 6.92 7.44 4.76
N ARG A 37 6.12 6.43 5.06
CA ARG A 37 6.52 5.01 4.98
C ARG A 37 6.31 4.49 3.55
N PRO A 38 7.35 4.47 2.68
CA PRO A 38 7.18 4.06 1.28
C PRO A 38 6.94 2.55 1.12
N PHE A 39 7.08 1.77 2.18
CA PHE A 39 7.01 0.30 2.16
C PHE A 39 5.74 -0.26 2.81
N VAL A 40 4.79 0.61 3.18
CA VAL A 40 3.48 0.18 3.66
C VAL A 40 2.54 0.18 2.46
N SER A 41 1.94 -0.95 2.11
CA SER A 41 0.92 -1.02 1.05
C SER A 41 -0.16 -2.01 1.41
N VAL A 42 -1.35 -1.82 0.88
CA VAL A 42 -2.45 -2.78 1.06
C VAL A 42 -2.12 -4.06 0.28
N THR A 43 -2.07 -5.20 0.97
CA THR A 43 -1.77 -6.53 0.39
C THR A 43 -2.98 -7.45 0.38
N ALA A 44 -3.96 -7.23 1.25
CA ALA A 44 -5.24 -7.93 1.24
C ALA A 44 -6.36 -7.06 1.81
N ALA A 45 -7.60 -7.44 1.51
CA ALA A 45 -8.79 -6.85 2.10
C ALA A 45 -9.86 -7.92 2.35
N LYS A 46 -10.72 -7.69 3.35
CA LYS A 46 -11.87 -8.54 3.65
C LYS A 46 -12.99 -7.74 4.30
N ARG A 47 -14.23 -8.21 4.18
CA ARG A 47 -15.35 -7.71 4.98
C ARG A 47 -15.25 -8.21 6.42
N VAL A 48 -15.50 -7.35 7.39
CA VAL A 48 -15.49 -7.67 8.82
C VAL A 48 -16.73 -8.49 9.17
N SER A 49 -17.89 -8.09 8.65
CA SER A 49 -19.19 -8.70 8.92
C SER A 49 -19.30 -10.14 8.42
N THR A 50 -18.75 -10.45 7.25
CA THR A 50 -18.87 -11.77 6.60
C THR A 50 -17.58 -12.56 6.58
N GLY A 51 -16.42 -11.93 6.77
CA GLY A 51 -15.11 -12.53 6.56
C GLY A 51 -14.76 -12.76 5.09
N GLU A 52 -15.61 -12.32 4.15
CA GLU A 52 -15.40 -12.48 2.71
C GLU A 52 -14.16 -11.70 2.26
N ARG A 53 -13.31 -12.35 1.47
CA ARG A 53 -12.12 -11.70 0.90
C ARG A 53 -12.54 -10.78 -0.25
N LEU A 54 -12.03 -9.56 -0.23
CA LEU A 54 -12.28 -8.55 -1.24
C LEU A 54 -11.09 -8.49 -2.21
N ALA A 55 -11.36 -8.22 -3.48
CA ALA A 55 -10.31 -7.96 -4.45
C ALA A 55 -9.76 -6.54 -4.26
N LEU A 56 -8.46 -6.33 -4.49
CA LEU A 56 -7.82 -5.03 -4.21
C LEU A 56 -8.29 -3.93 -5.17
N ASP A 57 -8.77 -4.27 -6.36
CA ASP A 57 -9.39 -3.34 -7.31
C ASP A 57 -10.78 -2.85 -6.87
N GLU A 58 -11.37 -3.48 -5.85
CA GLU A 58 -12.55 -2.97 -5.18
C GLU A 58 -12.23 -1.85 -4.19
N ILE A 59 -11.01 -1.80 -3.65
CA ILE A 59 -10.56 -0.72 -2.77
C ILE A 59 -10.28 0.52 -3.63
N PRO A 60 -10.75 1.72 -3.24
CA PRO A 60 -10.43 2.93 -3.98
C PRO A 60 -8.90 3.11 -4.10
N PRO A 61 -8.39 3.34 -5.32
CA PRO A 61 -6.95 3.23 -5.61
C PRO A 61 -6.09 4.24 -4.82
N GLU A 62 -6.65 5.41 -4.48
CA GLU A 62 -5.99 6.41 -3.65
C GLU A 62 -5.59 5.90 -2.26
N TYR A 63 -6.22 4.80 -1.79
CA TYR A 63 -5.93 4.19 -0.50
C TYR A 63 -5.01 2.97 -0.55
N LEU A 64 -4.57 2.51 -1.73
CA LEU A 64 -3.75 1.30 -1.84
C LEU A 64 -2.27 1.50 -1.45
N ASN A 65 -1.77 2.73 -1.58
CA ASN A 65 -0.36 3.11 -1.37
C ASN A 65 0.68 2.23 -2.12
N THR A 66 0.32 1.71 -3.29
CA THR A 66 1.26 0.97 -4.16
C THR A 66 2.17 1.93 -4.92
N PRO A 67 3.28 1.47 -5.52
CA PRO A 67 4.11 2.33 -6.36
C PRO A 67 3.31 2.98 -7.50
N THR A 68 2.40 2.22 -8.12
CA THR A 68 1.53 2.69 -9.20
C THR A 68 0.59 3.79 -8.74
N THR A 69 -0.16 3.60 -7.64
CA THR A 69 -1.11 4.61 -7.18
C THR A 69 -0.41 5.87 -6.66
N ARG A 70 0.78 5.73 -6.07
CA ARG A 70 1.64 6.87 -5.73
C ARG A 70 2.12 7.63 -6.96
N GLN A 71 2.46 6.95 -8.05
CA GLN A 71 2.84 7.63 -9.30
C GLN A 71 1.67 8.43 -9.87
N MET A 72 0.48 7.82 -9.96
CA MET A 72 -0.75 8.49 -10.39
C MET A 72 -1.08 9.72 -9.51
N GLN A 73 -0.86 9.62 -8.19
CA GLN A 73 -1.00 10.74 -7.26
C GLN A 73 -0.01 11.88 -7.53
N ARG A 74 1.25 11.57 -7.90
CA ARG A 74 2.25 12.59 -8.28
C ARG A 74 1.90 13.27 -9.60
N GLU A 75 1.31 12.53 -10.52
CA GLU A 75 0.87 13.03 -11.83
C GLU A 75 -0.45 13.80 -11.75
N GLY A 76 -1.12 13.78 -10.60
CA GLY A 76 -2.42 14.46 -10.39
C GLY A 76 -3.62 13.68 -10.95
N GLU A 77 -3.42 12.41 -11.32
CA GLU A 77 -4.48 11.52 -11.81
C GLU A 77 -5.32 10.94 -10.67
N LEU A 78 -4.77 10.86 -9.46
CA LEU A 78 -5.47 10.44 -8.24
C LEU A 78 -5.39 11.49 -7.12
N PRO A 79 -6.42 11.56 -6.25
CA PRO A 79 -6.35 12.36 -5.03
C PRO A 79 -5.21 11.91 -4.11
N THR A 80 -4.69 12.86 -3.33
CA THR A 80 -3.65 12.67 -2.30
C THR A 80 -4.26 12.75 -0.90
N PRO A 81 -5.01 11.72 -0.44
CA PRO A 81 -5.79 11.79 0.79
C PRO A 81 -4.94 12.05 2.04
N TRP A 82 -3.66 11.70 1.99
CA TRP A 82 -2.70 11.87 3.09
C TRP A 82 -1.61 12.91 2.79
N GLY A 83 -1.83 13.77 1.79
CA GLY A 83 -0.82 14.67 1.26
C GLY A 83 0.08 14.00 0.21
N PRO A 84 1.14 14.70 -0.24
CA PRO A 84 2.00 14.19 -1.29
C PRO A 84 2.62 12.84 -0.89
N PRO A 85 2.61 11.84 -1.79
CA PRO A 85 3.19 10.54 -1.48
C PRO A 85 4.69 10.70 -1.18
N PRO A 86 5.26 9.93 -0.23
CA PRO A 86 6.67 10.04 0.10
C PRO A 86 7.54 9.83 -1.14
N ASP A 87 8.66 10.54 -1.19
CA ASP A 87 9.68 10.27 -2.19
C ASP A 87 10.09 8.80 -2.07
N GLU A 88 10.06 8.09 -3.20
CA GLU A 88 10.77 6.82 -3.26
C GLU A 88 12.25 7.14 -3.01
N LEU A 89 12.95 6.30 -2.24
CA LEU A 89 14.41 6.43 -2.16
C LEU A 89 14.94 6.52 -3.59
N PRO A 90 15.67 7.61 -3.95
CA PRO A 90 16.14 7.78 -5.30
C PRO A 90 17.02 6.58 -5.66
N ARG A 91 16.96 6.04 -6.88
CA ARG A 91 17.82 4.93 -7.33
C ARG A 91 19.32 5.10 -6.93
N PRO A 92 19.91 6.30 -6.97
CA PRO A 92 21.24 6.55 -6.42
C PRO A 92 21.45 6.14 -4.95
N ALA A 93 20.43 6.29 -4.09
CA ALA A 93 20.49 5.86 -2.70
C ALA A 93 20.43 4.32 -2.59
N LEU A 94 19.67 3.67 -3.48
CA LEU A 94 19.63 2.21 -3.64
C LEU A 94 20.97 1.65 -4.12
N ASP A 95 21.61 2.30 -5.10
CA ASP A 95 22.92 1.91 -5.62
C ASP A 95 24.02 2.06 -4.57
N SER A 96 23.81 2.96 -3.61
CA SER A 96 24.68 3.19 -2.46
C SER A 96 24.46 2.20 -1.31
N LEU A 97 23.40 1.39 -1.34
CA LEU A 97 23.19 0.34 -0.34
C LEU A 97 24.13 -0.85 -0.60
N PRO A 98 24.59 -1.53 0.46
CA PRO A 98 25.21 -2.85 0.36
C PRO A 98 24.36 -3.82 -0.50
N PRO A 99 24.97 -4.72 -1.29
CA PRO A 99 24.25 -5.58 -2.23
C PRO A 99 23.13 -6.41 -1.59
N ASP A 100 23.36 -6.93 -0.39
CA ASP A 100 22.41 -7.69 0.42
C ASP A 100 21.19 -6.85 0.82
N MET A 101 21.41 -5.61 1.27
CA MET A 101 20.32 -4.70 1.60
C MET A 101 19.57 -4.21 0.35
N ARG A 102 20.27 -4.02 -0.77
CA ARG A 102 19.66 -3.67 -2.06
C ARG A 102 18.81 -4.81 -2.62
N GLU A 103 19.29 -6.05 -2.55
CA GLU A 103 18.53 -7.22 -2.97
C GLU A 103 17.28 -7.43 -2.10
N GLU A 104 17.41 -7.28 -0.79
CA GLU A 104 16.27 -7.29 0.11
C GLU A 104 15.29 -6.13 -0.20
N PHE A 105 15.80 -4.95 -0.53
CA PHE A 105 14.99 -3.80 -0.93
C PHE A 105 14.23 -4.06 -2.23
N LEU A 106 14.89 -4.63 -3.24
CA LEU A 106 14.27 -4.96 -4.53
C LEU A 106 13.27 -6.11 -4.37
N ARG A 107 13.57 -7.11 -3.55
CA ARG A 107 12.65 -8.19 -3.19
C ARG A 107 11.40 -7.64 -2.52
N LEU A 108 11.54 -6.77 -1.52
CA LEU A 108 10.40 -6.15 -0.83
C LEU A 108 9.59 -5.21 -1.75
N ARG A 109 10.22 -4.64 -2.79
CA ARG A 109 9.62 -3.64 -3.68
C ARG A 109 9.02 -4.21 -4.97
N TYR A 110 9.55 -5.32 -5.47
CA TYR A 110 9.20 -5.91 -6.78
C TYR A 110 9.06 -7.43 -6.73
N GLY A 111 9.37 -8.07 -5.61
CA GLY A 111 9.23 -9.50 -5.42
C GLY A 111 7.88 -9.84 -4.81
N ASP A 112 6.81 -9.74 -5.60
CA ASP A 112 5.83 -10.82 -5.82
C ASP A 112 4.76 -10.35 -6.84
N ASP A 113 5.16 -10.25 -8.12
CA ASP A 113 4.20 -10.42 -9.22
C ASP A 113 4.09 -11.93 -9.48
N GLY A 114 3.25 -12.58 -8.68
CA GLY A 114 2.71 -13.92 -8.89
C GLY A 114 3.62 -14.97 -9.54
N SER A 115 4.23 -15.83 -8.73
CA SER A 115 4.54 -17.20 -9.16
C SER A 115 3.73 -18.19 -8.34
N ALA A 116 2.44 -18.28 -8.67
CA ALA A 116 1.78 -19.58 -8.65
C ALA A 116 2.38 -20.40 -9.81
N ARG A 117 3.30 -21.31 -9.49
CA ARG A 117 3.51 -22.60 -10.17
C ARG A 117 4.47 -23.47 -9.36
#